data_AF-A0A3E1F0J9-F1
#
_entry.id   AF-A0A3E1F0J9-F1
#
_cell.length_a   1.000
_cell.length_b   1.000
_cell.length_c   1.000
_cell.angle_alpha   90.00
_cell.angle_beta   90.00
_cell.angle_gamma   90.00
#
_symmetry.space_group_name_H-M   'P 1'
#
loop_
_entity.id
_entity.type
_entity.pdbx_description
1 polymer ?
#
loop_
_entity_poly.entity_id
_entity_poly.type
_entity_poly.pdbx_seq_one_letter_code
_entity_poly.pdbx_strand_id
1 'polypeptide(L)'
;MGSNVIKYQIKYHIGIIFLSFLCINNAIAQDIKPDDSFLCVVYFADGFDNDTLQLKIGDKTIFNEIIVKSNMYYGLTGVEVWITDNYELLLIKNKVGDEKNLVERNSEFKEFLSQNSLVITIEDNMGEYSHYTDINEINYIVIYRKWCNIFFSEFLEQPSF
;
A
#
# COMPACT_ATOMS: atom_id res chain seq x y z
N MET A 1 21.48 73.13 11.60
CA MET A 1 20.98 71.96 12.34
C MET A 1 20.69 70.87 11.33
N GLY A 2 21.62 69.93 11.16
CA GLY A 2 21.47 68.84 10.18
C GLY A 2 20.67 67.69 10.78
N SER A 3 19.62 67.25 10.09
CA SER A 3 18.80 66.12 10.51
C SER A 3 19.55 64.80 10.29
N ASN A 4 19.81 64.08 11.38
CA ASN A 4 20.28 62.69 11.33
C ASN A 4 19.13 61.79 10.85
N VAL A 5 19.22 61.31 9.62
CA VAL A 5 18.32 60.26 9.10
C VAL A 5 18.89 58.91 9.51
N ILE A 6 18.24 58.24 10.46
CA ILE A 6 18.57 56.86 10.80
C ILE A 6 17.86 55.96 9.80
N LYS A 7 18.64 55.29 8.94
CA LYS A 7 18.16 54.22 8.05
C LYS A 7 18.20 52.89 8.80
N TYR A 8 17.06 52.21 8.93
CA TYR A 8 17.04 50.81 9.31
C TYR A 8 16.81 49.94 8.08
N GLN A 9 17.67 48.93 7.97
CA GLN A 9 17.80 47.98 6.88
C GLN A 9 16.77 46.85 7.09
N ILE A 10 15.83 46.69 6.17
CA ILE A 10 14.94 45.52 6.17
C ILE A 10 15.76 44.33 5.64
N LYS A 11 16.02 43.33 6.49
CA LYS A 11 16.60 42.06 6.08
C LYS A 11 15.52 41.23 5.39
N TYR A 12 15.63 41.02 4.09
CA TYR A 12 14.86 39.99 3.40
C TYR A 12 15.49 38.63 3.69
N HIS A 13 14.73 37.71 4.30
CA HIS A 13 15.04 36.29 4.22
C HIS A 13 14.45 35.76 2.92
N ILE A 14 15.31 35.56 1.92
CA ILE A 14 14.94 34.76 0.74
C ILE A 14 15.11 33.30 1.15
N GLY A 15 14.05 32.73 1.72
CA GLY A 15 13.95 31.28 1.85
C GLY A 15 13.65 30.71 0.47
N ILE A 16 14.66 30.08 -0.14
CA ILE A 16 14.43 29.27 -1.36
C ILE A 16 13.70 28.01 -0.89
N ILE A 17 12.40 27.93 -1.17
CA ILE A 17 11.65 26.70 -1.05
C ILE A 17 11.92 25.88 -2.31
N PHE A 18 12.69 24.80 -2.17
CA PHE A 18 12.78 23.77 -3.21
C PHE A 18 11.45 23.00 -3.21
N LEU A 19 10.55 23.35 -4.14
CA LEU A 19 9.39 22.53 -4.44
C LEU A 19 9.83 21.45 -5.44
N SER A 20 10.19 20.28 -4.91
CA SER A 20 10.36 19.09 -5.73
C SER A 20 8.97 18.72 -6.27
N PHE A 21 8.72 18.94 -7.55
CA PHE A 21 7.52 18.42 -8.20
C PHE A 21 7.66 16.90 -8.25
N LEU A 22 6.89 16.23 -7.40
CA LEU A 22 6.64 14.80 -7.49
C LEU A 22 6.10 14.52 -8.90
N CYS A 23 6.77 13.62 -9.63
CA CYS A 23 6.21 13.07 -10.85
C CYS A 23 4.85 12.45 -10.52
N ILE A 24 3.77 13.09 -10.96
CA ILE A 24 2.48 12.41 -11.11
C ILE A 24 2.68 11.49 -12.30
N ASN A 25 3.18 10.28 -12.04
CA ASN A 25 2.84 9.17 -12.89
C ASN A 25 1.31 9.10 -12.84
N ASN A 26 0.66 9.51 -13.93
CA ASN A 26 -0.70 9.09 -14.19
C ASN A 26 -0.64 7.56 -14.28
N ALA A 27 -0.76 6.87 -13.15
CA ALA A 27 -1.25 5.51 -13.15
C ALA A 27 -2.58 5.60 -13.90
N ILE A 28 -2.61 5.07 -15.11
CA ILE A 28 -3.84 4.92 -15.87
C ILE A 28 -4.72 4.06 -14.98
N ALA A 29 -5.67 4.69 -14.27
CA ALA A 29 -6.66 3.98 -13.50
C ALA A 29 -7.43 3.10 -14.48
N GLN A 30 -7.14 1.81 -14.46
CA GLN A 30 -7.91 0.84 -15.19
C GLN A 30 -9.04 0.41 -14.27
N ASP A 31 -10.27 0.59 -14.74
CA ASP A 31 -11.42 0.00 -14.06
C ASP A 31 -11.24 -1.52 -14.07
N ILE A 32 -11.29 -2.13 -12.89
CA ILE A 32 -11.29 -3.58 -12.77
C ILE A 32 -12.61 -4.06 -13.35
N LYS A 33 -12.56 -4.91 -14.37
CA LYS A 33 -13.79 -5.48 -14.92
C LYS A 33 -14.40 -6.42 -13.88
N PRO A 34 -15.74 -6.43 -13.73
CA PRO A 34 -16.44 -7.23 -12.73
C PRO A 34 -16.32 -8.76 -12.90
N ASP A 35 -15.61 -9.24 -13.94
CA ASP A 35 -15.44 -10.67 -14.24
C ASP A 35 -14.10 -11.25 -13.74
N ASP A 36 -13.24 -10.47 -13.07
CA ASP A 36 -11.99 -11.00 -12.51
C ASP A 36 -12.30 -11.79 -11.22
N SER A 37 -12.43 -13.12 -11.35
CA SER A 37 -12.45 -14.03 -10.21
C SER A 37 -11.10 -14.01 -9.49
N PHE A 38 -11.15 -13.96 -8.16
CA PHE A 38 -9.98 -13.89 -7.30
C PHE A 38 -9.78 -15.21 -6.55
N LEU A 39 -8.53 -15.61 -6.44
CA LEU A 39 -8.07 -16.73 -5.64
C LEU A 39 -7.93 -16.30 -4.17
N CYS A 40 -7.33 -15.13 -3.94
CA CYS A 40 -7.11 -14.62 -2.60
C CYS A 40 -7.07 -13.08 -2.59
N VAL A 41 -7.54 -12.47 -1.51
CA VAL A 41 -7.46 -11.02 -1.27
C VAL A 41 -6.67 -10.75 0.01
N VAL A 42 -5.68 -9.87 -0.08
CA VAL A 42 -4.89 -9.39 1.05
C VAL A 42 -5.37 -7.99 1.43
N TYR A 43 -5.92 -7.85 2.63
CA TYR A 43 -6.35 -6.59 3.22
C TYR A 43 -5.26 -6.00 4.11
N PHE A 44 -5.03 -4.70 3.98
CA PHE A 44 -4.31 -3.92 4.98
C PHE A 44 -5.32 -3.22 5.89
N ALA A 45 -5.37 -3.65 7.16
CA ALA A 45 -6.37 -3.26 8.16
C ALA A 45 -5.84 -2.20 9.15
N ASP A 46 -6.23 -2.25 10.42
CA ASP A 46 -5.99 -1.17 11.37
C ASP A 46 -4.52 -1.05 11.82
N GLY A 47 -4.16 0.14 12.30
CA GLY A 47 -2.90 0.44 12.98
C GLY A 47 -1.77 1.01 12.11
N PHE A 48 -1.99 1.24 10.81
CA PHE A 48 -1.00 1.90 9.94
C PHE A 48 -1.19 3.41 9.93
N ASP A 49 -0.10 4.17 10.16
CA ASP A 49 -0.13 5.64 10.21
C ASP A 49 0.72 6.25 9.09
N ASN A 50 0.26 6.02 7.85
CA ASN A 50 0.96 6.45 6.63
C ASN A 50 2.31 5.74 6.44
N ASP A 51 2.32 4.45 6.74
CA ASP A 51 3.49 3.59 6.64
C ASP A 51 3.79 3.30 5.18
N THR A 52 5.08 3.23 4.85
CA THR A 52 5.56 2.80 3.53
C THR A 52 6.04 1.37 3.63
N LEU A 53 5.43 0.48 2.85
CA LEU A 53 5.65 -0.95 2.90
C LEU A 53 6.16 -1.46 1.56
N GLN A 54 6.88 -2.58 1.62
CA GLN A 54 7.24 -3.36 0.44
C GLN A 54 6.54 -4.72 0.53
N LEU A 55 5.85 -5.14 -0.53
CA LEU A 55 5.30 -6.48 -0.65
C LEU A 55 6.27 -7.34 -1.46
N LYS A 56 6.72 -8.45 -0.89
CA LYS A 56 7.52 -9.45 -1.58
C LYS A 56 6.81 -10.79 -1.60
N ILE A 57 7.09 -11.58 -2.64
CA ILE A 57 6.77 -12.99 -2.71
C ILE A 57 8.07 -13.78 -2.86
N GLY A 58 8.35 -14.63 -1.88
CA GLY A 58 9.69 -15.20 -1.75
C GLY A 58 10.74 -14.10 -1.59
N ASP A 59 11.74 -14.08 -2.47
CA ASP A 59 12.82 -13.09 -2.50
C ASP A 59 12.55 -11.90 -3.45
N LYS A 60 11.44 -11.92 -4.19
CA LYS A 60 11.15 -10.93 -5.22
C LYS A 60 10.18 -9.86 -4.74
N THR A 61 10.53 -8.61 -5.02
CA THR A 61 9.67 -7.46 -4.75
C THR A 61 8.58 -7.37 -5.79
N ILE A 62 7.32 -7.37 -5.34
CA ILE A 62 6.15 -7.32 -6.21
C ILE A 62 5.67 -5.88 -6.34
N PHE A 63 5.48 -5.24 -5.19
CA PHE A 63 5.10 -3.84 -5.10
C PHE A 63 6.08 -3.15 -4.16
N ASN A 64 6.62 -2.04 -4.63
CA ASN A 64 7.53 -1.22 -3.86
C ASN A 64 6.80 0.04 -3.38
N GLU A 65 7.17 0.51 -2.18
CA GLU A 65 6.65 1.77 -1.61
C GLU A 65 5.10 1.87 -1.55
N ILE A 66 4.43 0.81 -1.13
CA ILE A 66 2.99 0.84 -0.84
C ILE A 66 2.76 1.74 0.38
N ILE A 67 2.10 2.88 0.17
CA ILE A 67 1.72 3.78 1.26
C ILE A 67 0.36 3.36 1.81
N VAL A 68 0.32 2.91 3.07
CA VAL A 68 -0.90 2.48 3.76
C VAL A 68 -1.21 3.39 4.94
N LYS A 69 -2.48 3.78 5.05
CA LYS A 69 -2.98 4.59 6.16
C LYS A 69 -4.36 4.12 6.57
N SER A 70 -4.48 3.58 7.76
CA SER A 70 -5.75 3.11 8.31
C SER A 70 -6.62 4.31 8.65
N ASN A 71 -7.90 4.25 8.29
CA ASN A 71 -8.86 5.20 8.83
C ASN A 71 -9.32 4.72 10.22
N MET A 72 -9.58 5.64 11.16
CA MET A 72 -9.99 5.28 12.52
C MET A 72 -11.43 4.73 12.62
N TYR A 73 -12.21 4.77 11.54
CA TYR A 73 -13.66 4.52 11.57
C TYR A 73 -14.08 3.14 11.05
N TYR A 74 -13.32 2.59 10.12
CA TYR A 74 -13.61 1.35 9.39
C TYR A 74 -12.47 0.33 9.53
N GLY A 75 -11.41 0.63 10.28
CA GLY A 75 -10.31 -0.30 10.55
C GLY A 75 -9.57 -0.80 9.29
N LEU A 76 -9.72 -0.11 8.15
CA LEU A 76 -9.12 -0.46 6.87
C LEU A 76 -8.33 0.71 6.30
N THR A 77 -7.28 0.39 5.54
CA THR A 77 -6.42 1.38 4.87
C THR A 77 -6.96 1.86 3.52
N GLY A 78 -7.95 1.16 2.98
CA GLY A 78 -8.42 1.35 1.60
C GLY A 78 -7.43 0.86 0.54
N VAL A 79 -6.43 0.07 0.93
CA VAL A 79 -5.52 -0.62 0.01
C VAL A 79 -5.70 -2.13 0.17
N GLU A 80 -5.79 -2.82 -0.96
CA GLU A 80 -5.93 -4.27 -1.04
C GLU A 80 -4.98 -4.81 -2.10
N VAL A 81 -4.56 -6.07 -1.97
CA VAL A 81 -3.89 -6.79 -3.05
C VAL A 81 -4.73 -7.97 -3.45
N TRP A 82 -5.09 -8.06 -4.73
CA TRP A 82 -5.86 -9.17 -5.26
C TRP A 82 -4.94 -10.12 -5.99
N ILE A 83 -5.10 -11.40 -5.72
CA ILE A 83 -4.46 -12.49 -6.45
C ILE A 83 -5.56 -13.12 -7.30
N THR A 84 -5.43 -12.97 -8.62
CA THR A 84 -6.44 -13.50 -9.56
C THR A 84 -6.25 -15.01 -9.77
N ASP A 85 -7.27 -15.69 -10.32
CA ASP A 85 -7.16 -17.11 -10.71
C ASP A 85 -6.08 -17.37 -11.77
N ASN A 86 -5.68 -16.32 -12.48
CA ASN A 86 -4.58 -16.36 -13.43
C ASN A 86 -3.21 -16.11 -12.78
N TYR A 87 -3.14 -16.08 -11.45
CA TYR A 87 -1.94 -15.78 -10.65
C TYR A 87 -1.32 -14.41 -10.95
N GLU A 88 -2.16 -13.43 -11.27
CA GLU A 88 -1.74 -12.04 -11.38
C GLU A 88 -1.99 -11.32 -10.06
N LEU A 89 -1.06 -10.45 -9.67
CA LEU A 89 -1.18 -9.62 -8.48
C LEU A 89 -1.62 -8.21 -8.88
N LEU A 90 -2.70 -7.75 -8.26
CA LEU A 90 -3.29 -6.45 -8.52
C LEU A 90 -3.26 -5.62 -7.24
N LEU A 91 -2.56 -4.48 -7.27
CA LEU A 91 -2.62 -3.50 -6.19
C LEU A 91 -3.85 -2.61 -6.38
N ILE A 92 -4.79 -2.70 -5.47
CA ILE A 92 -6.09 -2.02 -5.54
C ILE A 92 -6.16 -0.93 -4.49
N LYS A 93 -6.67 0.24 -4.91
CA LYS A 93 -7.03 1.32 -4.00
C LYS A 93 -8.53 1.56 -4.03
N ASN A 94 -9.17 1.32 -2.89
CA ASN A 94 -10.55 1.65 -2.65
C ASN A 94 -10.71 3.17 -2.55
N LYS A 95 -11.68 3.71 -3.29
CA LYS A 95 -12.12 5.09 -3.15
C LYS A 95 -13.33 5.18 -2.21
N VAL A 96 -13.84 6.39 -2.01
CA VAL A 96 -15.10 6.61 -1.30
C VAL A 96 -16.23 5.98 -2.11
N GLY A 97 -16.97 5.05 -1.49
CA GLY A 97 -17.94 4.17 -2.17
C GLY A 97 -17.36 2.78 -2.44
N ASP A 98 -18.09 1.93 -3.16
CA ASP A 98 -17.61 0.58 -3.55
C ASP A 98 -16.68 0.61 -4.78
N GLU A 99 -16.16 1.79 -5.14
CA GLU A 99 -15.30 1.98 -6.30
C GLU A 99 -13.86 1.51 -6.02
N LYS A 100 -13.37 0.61 -6.87
CA LYS A 100 -12.04 0.01 -6.79
C LYS A 100 -11.19 0.46 -7.96
N ASN A 101 -9.98 0.95 -7.68
CA ASN A 101 -9.05 1.39 -8.72
C ASN A 101 -7.84 0.49 -8.75
N LEU A 102 -7.54 -0.08 -9.92
CA LEU A 102 -6.28 -0.74 -10.14
C LEU A 102 -5.17 0.31 -10.18
N VAL A 103 -4.23 0.21 -9.23
CA VAL A 103 -3.04 1.05 -9.16
C VAL A 103 -1.92 0.43 -9.98
N GLU A 104 -1.69 -0.88 -9.80
CA GLU A 104 -0.61 -1.61 -10.43
C GLU A 104 -1.01 -3.07 -10.68
N ARG A 105 -0.58 -3.63 -11.81
CA ARG A 105 -0.75 -5.05 -12.15
C ARG A 105 0.62 -5.68 -12.34
N ASN A 106 0.85 -6.82 -11.70
CA ASN A 106 2.05 -7.60 -11.84
C ASN A 106 1.73 -9.04 -12.27
N SER A 107 2.21 -9.44 -13.46
CA SER A 107 2.00 -10.77 -14.04
C SER A 107 3.28 -11.59 -14.13
N GLU A 108 4.43 -11.07 -13.68
CA GLU A 108 5.75 -11.72 -13.84
C GLU A 108 5.93 -12.97 -12.95
N PHE A 109 4.98 -13.26 -12.07
CA PHE A 109 5.15 -14.24 -10.98
C PHE A 109 4.19 -15.42 -11.01
N LYS A 110 3.50 -15.67 -12.14
CA LYS A 110 2.63 -16.85 -12.30
C LYS A 110 3.35 -18.16 -11.96
N GLU A 111 4.63 -18.28 -12.31
CA GLU A 111 5.42 -19.48 -12.06
C GLU A 111 5.76 -19.70 -10.57
N PHE A 112 5.75 -18.65 -9.74
CA PHE A 112 6.02 -18.75 -8.30
C PHE A 112 4.77 -19.13 -7.53
N LEU A 113 3.61 -18.62 -7.95
CA LEU A 113 2.33 -18.91 -7.31
C LEU A 113 1.74 -20.26 -7.71
N SER A 114 2.15 -20.83 -8.85
CA SER A 114 1.73 -22.17 -9.28
C SER A 114 2.20 -23.29 -8.34
N GLN A 115 3.05 -22.98 -7.35
CA GLN A 115 3.52 -23.93 -6.33
C GLN A 115 2.59 -24.04 -5.10
N ASN A 116 1.37 -23.52 -5.16
CA ASN A 116 0.32 -23.55 -4.12
C ASN A 116 0.63 -22.77 -2.83
N SER A 117 1.89 -22.51 -2.51
CA SER A 117 2.28 -21.72 -1.34
C SER A 117 2.60 -20.28 -1.70
N LEU A 118 1.95 -19.33 -1.03
CA LEU A 118 2.30 -17.91 -1.07
C LEU A 118 3.07 -17.56 0.20
N VAL A 119 4.25 -16.98 0.02
CA VAL A 119 4.94 -16.27 1.10
C VAL A 119 4.69 -14.80 0.88
N ILE A 120 3.91 -14.18 1.77
CA ILE A 120 3.77 -12.73 1.81
C ILE A 120 4.82 -12.19 2.75
N THR A 121 5.69 -11.33 2.25
CA THR A 121 6.61 -10.58 3.10
C THR A 121 6.28 -9.10 3.03
N ILE A 122 6.14 -8.49 4.21
CA ILE A 122 6.04 -7.06 4.41
C ILE A 122 7.33 -6.56 5.04
N GLU A 123 7.99 -5.63 4.39
CA GLU A 123 9.12 -4.90 4.96
C GLU A 123 8.70 -3.47 5.30
N ASP A 124 9.02 -3.05 6.52
CA ASP A 124 8.92 -1.66 6.96
C ASP A 124 10.26 -1.17 7.55
N ASN A 125 10.28 0.03 8.11
CA ASN A 125 11.47 0.62 8.71
C ASN A 125 11.96 -0.09 9.99
N MET A 126 11.14 -0.97 10.58
CA MET A 126 11.44 -1.69 11.81
C MET A 126 11.93 -3.12 11.53
N GLY A 127 11.53 -3.70 10.39
CA GLY A 127 12.06 -4.99 9.95
C GLY A 127 11.23 -5.67 8.86
N GLU A 128 11.53 -6.94 8.65
CA GLU A 128 10.87 -7.81 7.69
C GLU A 128 9.94 -8.79 8.44
N TYR A 129 8.70 -8.90 7.97
CA TYR A 129 7.66 -9.76 8.52
C TYR A 129 7.11 -10.65 7.41
N SER A 130 7.23 -11.97 7.59
CA SER A 130 6.80 -12.94 6.59
C SER A 130 5.68 -13.81 7.12
N HIS A 131 4.74 -14.13 6.24
CA HIS A 131 3.65 -15.06 6.47
C HIS A 131 3.58 -16.07 5.33
N TYR A 132 3.50 -17.35 5.69
CA TYR A 132 3.38 -18.45 4.75
C TYR A 132 1.93 -18.94 4.78
N THR A 133 1.34 -19.12 3.59
CA THR A 133 -0.04 -19.58 3.45
C THR A 133 -0.23 -20.43 2.19
N ASP A 134 -1.22 -21.33 2.20
CA ASP A 134 -1.69 -22.01 0.99
C ASP A 134 -2.88 -21.23 0.42
N ILE A 135 -2.67 -20.61 -0.74
CA ILE A 135 -3.68 -19.74 -1.37
C ILE A 135 -4.84 -20.51 -1.99
N ASN A 136 -4.75 -21.83 -2.10
CA ASN A 136 -5.89 -22.65 -2.52
C ASN A 136 -6.80 -23.02 -1.35
N GLU A 137 -6.30 -22.88 -0.11
CA GLU A 137 -7.06 -23.17 1.10
C GLU A 137 -7.61 -21.92 1.76
N ILE A 138 -7.09 -20.72 1.44
CA ILE A 138 -7.46 -19.45 2.06
C ILE A 138 -7.87 -18.41 1.02
N ASN A 139 -9.04 -17.78 1.24
CA ASN A 139 -9.57 -16.75 0.35
C ASN A 139 -9.16 -15.33 0.77
N TYR A 140 -8.85 -15.11 2.05
CA TYR A 140 -8.57 -13.78 2.58
C TYR A 140 -7.46 -13.77 3.62
N ILE A 141 -6.59 -12.77 3.52
CA ILE A 141 -5.52 -12.51 4.49
C ILE A 141 -5.68 -11.07 4.96
N VAL A 142 -5.61 -10.86 6.27
CA VAL A 142 -5.69 -9.54 6.88
C VAL A 142 -4.38 -9.24 7.58
N ILE A 143 -3.75 -8.15 7.17
CA ILE A 143 -2.52 -7.63 7.74
C ILE A 143 -2.88 -6.42 8.59
N TYR A 144 -2.54 -6.44 9.87
CA TYR A 144 -2.78 -5.33 10.78
C TYR A 144 -1.51 -4.99 11.55
N ARG A 145 -1.39 -3.72 11.96
CA ARG A 145 -0.29 -3.24 12.78
C ARG A 145 -0.77 -3.05 14.20
N LYS A 146 0.00 -3.54 15.16
CA LYS A 146 -0.24 -3.25 16.58
C LYS A 146 1.07 -2.84 17.22
N TRP A 147 1.10 -1.58 17.66
CA TRP A 147 2.33 -0.91 18.09
C TRP A 147 3.38 -0.94 16.95
N CYS A 148 4.57 -1.50 17.21
CA CYS A 148 5.63 -1.59 16.22
C CYS A 148 5.59 -2.87 15.37
N ASN A 149 4.71 -3.83 15.65
CA ASN A 149 4.71 -5.15 15.00
C ASN A 149 3.58 -5.30 13.99
N ILE A 150 3.85 -6.09 12.96
CA ILE A 150 2.88 -6.51 11.94
C ILE A 150 2.39 -7.93 12.25
N PHE A 151 1.10 -8.15 12.06
CA PHE A 151 0.43 -9.43 12.28
C PHE A 151 -0.41 -9.81 11.07
N PHE A 152 -0.60 -11.12 10.89
CA PHE A 152 -1.34 -11.73 9.80
C PHE A 152 -2.45 -12.61 10.37
N SER A 153 -3.62 -12.56 9.76
CA SER A 153 -4.75 -13.44 10.05
C SER A 153 -5.37 -13.96 8.74
N GLU A 154 -5.82 -15.21 8.74
CA GLU A 154 -6.34 -15.90 7.56
C GLU A 154 -7.84 -16.20 7.72
N PHE A 155 -8.60 -16.10 6.64
CA PHE A 155 -10.04 -16.34 6.63
C PHE A 155 -10.49 -17.04 5.34
N LEU A 156 -11.46 -17.94 5.48
CA LEU A 156 -12.16 -18.58 4.36
C LEU A 156 -13.29 -17.69 3.81
N GLU A 157 -13.92 -16.92 4.68
CA GLU A 157 -15.00 -16.01 4.33
C GLU A 157 -14.51 -14.56 4.47
N GLN A 158 -15.15 -13.64 3.75
CA GLN A 158 -14.75 -12.24 3.81
C GLN A 158 -14.93 -11.71 5.25
N PRO A 159 -13.86 -11.21 5.89
CA PRO A 159 -13.96 -10.68 7.24
C PRO A 159 -14.83 -9.41 7.28
N SER A 160 -15.63 -9.26 8.33
CA SER A 160 -16.38 -8.05 8.62
C SER A 160 -15.50 -7.04 9.35
N PHE A 161 -15.40 -5.81 8.83
CA PHE A 161 -14.65 -4.70 9.42
C PHE A 161 -15.59 -3.59 9.92
#